data_AF-A0A315ABI0-F1
#
_entry.id   AF-A0A315ABI0-F1
#
_cell.length_a   1.000
_cell.length_b   1.000
_cell.length_c   1.000
_cell.angle_alpha   90.00
_cell.angle_beta   90.00
_cell.angle_gamma   90.00
#
_symmetry.space_group_name_H-M   'P 1'
#
loop_
_entity.id
_entity.type
_entity.pdbx_description
1 polymer ?
#
loop_
_entity_poly.entity_id
_entity_poly.type
_entity_poly.pdbx_seq_one_letter_code
_entity_poly.pdbx_strand_id
1 'polypeptide(L)'
;MPCVYILTNPAIPGLIKIGFTSDQAHERAKTLSGTSAPVPFDVAWSIETLTTDLAREVEQEVHAFLSATRYNPAREFFQLSVAEAIDHIERIAYEKSAVSSNLECVARFIEAERIQKEEELARQKAEAARKALQEKEEQRRAAEAARLAQVQKERDAHEEGKKITAEMLDLAKKIVDFIDIKMIDYDRKSFFGKEPRSSFERNVFFSIAELIKASHYKITAEQLAAKPDEPLALYRTKLSHHIANPYKFHELLR
;
A
#
# COMPACT_ATOMS: atom_id res chain seq x y z
N MET A 1 20.50 52.47 19.86
CA MET A 1 19.82 51.62 18.88
C MET A 1 18.54 51.14 19.53
N PRO A 2 17.38 51.18 18.87
CA PRO A 2 16.13 50.78 19.50
C PRO A 2 16.23 49.35 20.04
N CYS A 3 15.60 49.09 21.18
CA CYS A 3 15.67 47.80 21.84
C CYS A 3 14.43 47.49 22.68
N VAL A 4 14.19 46.20 22.87
CA VAL A 4 13.27 45.66 23.89
C VAL A 4 14.12 45.19 25.07
N TYR A 5 13.69 45.48 26.28
CA TYR A 5 14.47 45.23 27.50
C TYR A 5 13.64 44.61 28.62
N ILE A 6 14.35 43.95 29.53
CA ILE A 6 13.85 43.47 30.81
C ILE A 6 14.55 44.29 31.90
N LEU A 7 13.76 44.97 32.72
CA LEU A 7 14.25 45.61 33.94
C LEU A 7 13.84 44.82 35.18
N THR A 8 14.73 44.81 36.15
CA THR A 8 14.49 44.26 37.49
C THR A 8 14.67 45.35 38.54
N ASN A 9 14.01 45.18 39.68
CA ASN A 9 14.17 46.08 40.80
C ASN A 9 14.28 45.27 42.10
N PRO A 10 15.39 45.36 42.85
CA PRO A 10 15.56 44.62 44.10
C PRO A 10 14.47 44.91 45.15
N ALA A 11 13.84 46.09 45.11
CA ALA A 11 12.75 46.46 46.01
C ALA A 11 11.41 45.81 45.63
N ILE A 12 11.31 45.17 44.46
CA ILE A 12 10.10 44.49 43.96
C ILE A 12 10.49 43.10 43.43
N PRO A 13 10.92 42.19 44.33
CA PRO A 13 11.40 40.87 43.92
C PRO A 13 10.30 40.03 43.27
N GLY A 14 10.67 39.24 42.27
CA GLY A 14 9.74 38.35 41.54
C GLY A 14 8.87 39.04 40.49
N LEU A 15 9.00 40.35 40.31
CA LEU A 15 8.39 41.09 39.21
C LEU A 15 9.47 41.66 38.28
N ILE A 16 9.23 41.53 36.98
CA ILE A 16 10.05 42.13 35.93
C ILE A 16 9.24 43.16 35.16
N LYS A 17 9.91 44.18 34.63
CA LYS A 17 9.31 45.13 33.71
C LYS A 17 9.83 44.85 32.31
N ILE A 18 8.92 44.64 31.36
CA ILE A 18 9.25 44.49 29.94
C ILE A 18 8.83 45.76 29.23
N GLY A 19 9.71 46.34 28.43
CA GLY A 19 9.38 47.54 27.65
C GLY A 19 10.34 47.74 26.49
N PHE A 20 10.11 48.80 25.72
CA PHE A 20 11.00 49.18 24.63
C PHE A 20 11.50 50.63 24.76
N THR A 21 12.52 50.97 23.99
CA THR A 21 13.03 52.34 23.83
C THR A 21 13.62 52.53 22.43
N SER A 22 13.64 53.78 21.96
CA SER A 22 14.42 54.19 20.77
C SER A 22 15.92 54.30 21.05
N ASP A 23 16.28 54.43 22.33
CA ASP A 23 17.64 54.69 22.82
C ASP A 23 18.24 53.44 23.47
N GLN A 24 19.18 53.58 24.41
CA GLN A 24 19.75 52.43 25.12
C GLN A 24 18.92 52.05 26.35
N ALA A 25 18.77 50.75 26.62
CA ALA A 25 18.05 50.22 27.78
C ALA A 25 18.56 50.81 29.12
N HIS A 26 19.88 51.00 29.25
CA HIS A 26 20.48 51.60 30.45
C HIS A 26 20.07 53.06 30.67
N GLU A 27 19.93 53.86 29.61
CA GLU A 27 19.47 55.25 29.71
C GLU A 27 17.99 55.31 30.11
N ARG A 28 17.19 54.39 29.57
CA ARG A 28 15.79 54.24 29.95
C ARG A 28 15.64 53.81 31.40
N ALA A 29 16.44 52.86 31.88
CA ALA A 29 16.45 52.41 33.27
C ALA A 29 16.77 53.57 34.24
N LYS A 30 17.77 54.41 33.93
CA LYS A 30 18.11 55.61 34.72
C LYS A 30 16.94 56.59 34.80
N THR A 31 16.29 56.85 33.67
CA THR A 31 15.14 57.78 33.59
C THR A 31 13.96 57.31 34.44
N LEU A 32 13.64 56.01 34.39
CA LEU A 32 12.55 55.41 35.17
C LEU A 32 12.86 55.31 36.67
N SER A 33 14.14 55.21 37.02
CA SER A 33 14.59 55.17 38.42
C SER A 33 14.39 56.51 39.14
N GLY A 34 14.49 57.63 38.43
CA GLY A 34 14.37 58.96 39.03
C GLY A 34 12.94 59.44 39.33
N THR A 35 11.91 58.73 38.88
CA THR A 35 10.54 59.27 38.83
C THR A 35 9.57 58.67 39.85
N SER A 36 9.77 57.43 40.33
CA SER A 36 8.78 56.82 41.26
C SER A 36 9.24 55.56 42.00
N ALA A 37 10.44 55.04 41.75
CA ALA A 37 10.88 53.77 42.30
C ALA A 37 11.70 53.96 43.58
N PRO A 38 11.52 53.13 44.61
CA PRO A 38 12.26 53.23 45.87
C PRO A 38 13.76 52.89 45.72
N VAL A 39 14.11 52.10 44.72
CA VAL A 39 15.48 51.72 44.34
C VAL A 39 15.59 51.81 42.81
N PRO A 40 16.77 52.12 42.23
CA PRO A 40 16.95 52.11 40.79
C PRO A 40 16.63 50.76 40.13
N PHE A 41 16.22 50.82 38.87
CA PHE A 41 16.06 49.64 38.03
C PHE A 41 17.41 49.22 37.43
N ASP A 42 17.64 47.92 37.40
CA ASP A 42 18.75 47.30 36.69
C ASP A 42 18.27 46.70 35.37
N VAL A 43 19.07 46.86 34.32
CA VAL A 43 18.84 46.19 33.03
C VAL A 43 19.31 44.74 33.18
N ALA A 44 18.37 43.82 33.28
CA ALA A 44 18.68 42.39 33.37
C ALA A 44 19.04 41.80 32.01
N TRP A 45 18.40 42.31 30.94
CA TRP A 45 18.62 41.87 29.56
C TRP A 45 18.03 42.88 28.56
N SER A 46 18.54 42.88 27.34
CA SER A 46 17.93 43.61 26.21
C SER A 46 18.30 42.98 24.87
N ILE A 47 17.38 43.07 23.91
CA ILE A 47 17.62 42.76 22.49
C ILE A 47 17.40 44.01 21.66
N GLU A 48 18.38 44.31 20.83
CA GLU A 48 18.28 45.42 19.90
C GLU A 48 17.41 45.05 18.70
N THR A 49 16.82 46.05 18.05
CA THR A 49 16.05 45.90 16.82
C THR A 49 16.54 46.86 15.74
N LEU A 50 16.18 46.58 14.49
CA LEU A 50 16.55 47.43 13.35
C LEU A 50 15.83 48.79 13.37
N THR A 51 14.58 48.82 13.85
CA THR A 51 13.75 50.02 13.89
C THR A 51 12.98 50.12 15.20
N THR A 52 12.63 51.35 15.58
CA THR A 52 11.81 51.63 16.77
C THR A 52 10.41 51.05 16.64
N ASP A 53 9.84 51.04 15.43
CA ASP A 53 8.53 50.44 15.18
C ASP A 53 8.56 48.94 15.41
N LEU A 54 9.63 48.27 14.96
CA LEU A 54 9.82 46.84 15.21
C LEU A 54 10.00 46.52 16.70
N ALA A 55 10.75 47.35 17.45
CA ALA A 55 10.84 47.20 18.91
C ALA A 55 9.47 47.33 19.59
N ARG A 56 8.64 48.28 19.12
CA ARG A 56 7.29 48.46 19.63
C ARG A 56 6.39 47.27 19.31
N GLU A 57 6.45 46.75 18.09
CA GLU A 57 5.66 45.57 17.68
C GLU A 57 6.03 44.33 18.49
N VAL A 58 7.33 44.06 18.65
CA VAL A 58 7.82 42.94 19.46
C VAL A 58 7.35 43.09 20.91
N GLU A 59 7.48 44.28 21.50
CA GLU A 59 7.04 44.53 22.88
C GLU A 59 5.54 44.32 23.08
N GLN A 60 4.72 44.82 22.16
CA GLN A 60 3.26 44.66 22.21
C GLN A 60 2.85 43.19 22.12
N GLU A 61 3.50 42.43 21.25
CA GLU A 61 3.21 41.01 21.08
C GLU A 61 3.67 40.18 22.28
N VAL A 62 4.83 40.50 22.85
CA VAL A 62 5.29 39.91 24.12
C VAL A 62 4.29 40.20 25.23
N HIS A 63 3.77 41.43 25.33
CA HIS A 63 2.78 41.79 26.35
C HIS A 63 1.46 41.06 26.17
N ALA A 64 1.01 40.88 24.93
CA ALA A 64 -0.19 40.10 24.62
C ALA A 64 0.00 38.62 25.01
N PHE A 65 1.16 38.05 24.63
CA PHE A 65 1.51 36.67 24.94
C PHE A 65 1.61 36.42 26.46
N LEU A 66 2.21 37.36 27.20
CA LEU A 66 2.38 37.30 28.66
C LEU A 66 1.23 37.93 29.45
N SER A 67 0.09 38.19 28.82
CA SER A 67 -1.05 38.85 29.48
C SER A 67 -1.52 38.13 30.75
N ALA A 68 -1.43 36.79 30.78
CA ALA A 68 -1.80 35.97 31.93
C ALA A 68 -0.84 36.12 33.13
N THR A 69 0.42 36.49 32.90
CA THR A 69 1.41 36.69 33.97
C THR A 69 1.56 38.17 34.34
N ARG A 70 0.77 39.06 33.72
CA ARG A 70 0.81 40.50 33.99
C ARG A 70 0.25 40.79 35.38
N TYR A 71 1.09 41.35 36.25
CA TYR A 71 0.72 41.62 37.65
C TYR A 71 -0.36 42.70 37.77
N ASN A 72 -0.32 43.71 36.89
CA ASN A 72 -1.34 44.74 36.81
C ASN A 72 -1.70 44.98 35.34
N PRO A 73 -2.96 44.82 34.91
CA PRO A 73 -3.37 45.02 33.52
C PRO A 73 -3.00 46.39 32.94
N ALA A 74 -2.94 47.43 33.79
CA ALA A 74 -2.63 48.81 33.41
C ALA A 74 -1.12 49.12 33.44
N ARG A 75 -0.26 48.17 33.83
CA ARG A 75 1.20 48.37 33.90
C ARG A 75 1.96 47.23 33.26
N GLU A 76 3.17 47.52 32.83
CA GLU A 76 4.03 46.60 32.08
C GLU A 76 4.90 45.74 33.03
N PHE A 77 4.32 45.27 34.15
CA PHE A 77 4.99 44.39 35.11
C PHE A 77 4.43 42.98 35.03
N PHE A 78 5.32 42.00 35.05
CA PHE A 78 5.00 40.60 34.85
C PHE A 78 5.63 39.74 35.94
N GLN A 79 4.90 38.70 36.38
CA GLN A 79 5.33 37.75 37.39
C GLN A 79 5.86 36.48 36.70
N LEU A 80 7.13 36.52 36.30
CA LEU A 80 7.90 35.41 35.74
C LEU A 80 9.39 35.65 35.94
N SER A 81 10.21 34.61 35.72
CA SER A 81 11.66 34.74 35.78
C SER A 81 12.22 35.50 34.58
N VAL A 82 13.42 36.10 34.74
CA VAL A 82 14.13 36.76 33.64
C VAL A 82 14.42 35.77 32.50
N ALA A 83 14.79 34.53 32.82
CA ALA A 83 15.08 33.50 31.82
C ALA A 83 13.86 33.17 30.95
N GLU A 84 12.70 32.93 31.58
CA GLU A 84 11.45 32.67 30.83
C GLU A 84 11.05 33.87 29.96
N ALA A 85 11.24 35.08 30.46
CA ALA A 85 10.96 36.29 29.69
C ALA A 85 11.90 36.45 28.50
N ILE A 86 13.19 36.12 28.66
CA ILE A 86 14.16 36.12 27.55
C ILE A 86 13.69 35.14 26.46
N ASP A 87 13.36 33.90 26.80
CA ASP A 87 12.92 32.89 25.83
C ASP A 87 11.72 33.37 25.00
N HIS A 88 10.73 34.00 25.65
CA HIS A 88 9.55 34.53 24.97
C HIS A 88 9.84 35.75 24.09
N ILE A 89 10.65 36.70 24.58
CA ILE A 89 11.01 37.88 23.79
C ILE A 89 11.86 37.47 22.59
N GLU A 90 12.84 36.58 22.78
CA GLU A 90 13.70 36.08 21.70
C GLU A 90 12.89 35.35 20.63
N ARG A 91 11.91 34.52 21.02
CA ARG A 91 11.04 33.82 20.06
C ARG A 91 10.23 34.78 19.22
N ILE A 92 9.56 35.75 19.86
CA ILE A 92 8.72 36.73 19.15
C ILE A 92 9.57 37.67 18.29
N ALA A 93 10.73 38.09 18.79
CA ALA A 93 11.70 38.87 18.01
C ALA A 93 12.15 38.11 16.76
N TYR A 94 12.42 36.81 16.88
CA TYR A 94 12.76 35.94 15.75
C TYR A 94 11.62 35.84 14.74
N GLU A 95 10.39 35.54 15.19
CA GLU A 95 9.20 35.48 14.33
C GLU A 95 8.96 36.78 13.55
N LYS A 96 9.28 37.93 14.16
CA LYS A 96 9.18 39.27 13.56
C LYS A 96 10.39 39.69 12.73
N SER A 97 11.41 38.83 12.60
CA SER A 97 12.69 39.19 11.95
C SER A 97 13.37 40.41 12.58
N ALA A 98 13.20 40.61 13.88
CA ALA A 98 13.90 41.64 14.65
C ALA A 98 15.34 41.19 14.88
N VAL A 99 16.23 41.60 13.99
CA VAL A 99 17.65 41.30 14.10
C VAL A 99 18.38 42.52 14.62
N SER A 100 18.83 42.47 15.86
CA SER A 100 20.12 43.06 16.15
C SER A 100 20.89 42.24 17.18
N SER A 101 22.14 42.01 16.81
CA SER A 101 23.29 41.49 17.55
C SER A 101 23.25 40.10 18.20
N ASN A 102 22.10 39.52 18.61
CA ASN A 102 22.07 38.17 19.20
C ASN A 102 21.92 37.05 18.14
N LEU A 103 22.96 36.90 17.31
CA LEU A 103 23.09 35.87 16.25
C LEU A 103 22.90 34.44 16.79
N GLU A 104 23.23 34.20 18.06
CA GLU A 104 23.15 32.89 18.71
C GLU A 104 21.70 32.40 18.90
N CYS A 105 20.77 33.28 19.28
CA CYS A 105 19.39 32.86 19.48
C CYS A 105 18.68 32.56 18.16
N VAL A 106 18.90 33.43 17.16
CA VAL A 106 18.36 33.24 15.81
C VAL A 106 18.87 31.92 15.22
N ALA A 107 20.16 31.63 15.39
CA ALA A 107 20.75 30.35 14.94
C ALA A 107 20.13 29.12 15.65
N ARG A 108 19.86 29.20 16.96
CA ARG A 108 19.20 28.11 17.70
C ARG A 108 17.81 27.79 17.15
N PHE A 109 16.99 28.80 16.87
CA PHE A 109 15.64 28.59 16.34
C PHE A 109 15.65 28.07 14.91
N ILE A 110 16.51 28.62 14.04
CA ILE A 110 16.67 28.13 12.66
C ILE A 110 17.07 26.64 12.67
N GLU A 111 18.04 26.28 13.51
CA GLU A 111 18.52 24.90 13.59
C GLU A 111 17.46 23.96 14.16
N ALA A 112 16.72 24.39 15.19
CA ALA A 112 15.61 23.61 15.74
C ALA A 112 14.50 23.37 14.70
N GLU A 113 14.12 24.39 13.93
CA GLU A 113 13.16 24.25 12.84
C GLU A 113 13.66 23.31 11.75
N ARG A 114 14.96 23.39 11.40
CA ARG A 114 15.58 22.51 10.41
C ARG A 114 15.51 21.05 10.86
N ILE A 115 15.90 20.77 12.11
CA ILE A 115 15.86 19.43 12.70
C ILE A 115 14.41 18.90 12.71
N GLN A 116 13.45 19.71 13.14
CA GLN A 116 12.04 19.30 13.16
C GLN A 116 11.52 18.93 11.76
N LYS A 117 11.82 19.75 10.75
CA LYS A 117 11.43 19.47 9.35
C LYS A 117 12.09 18.19 8.82
N GLU A 118 13.37 17.98 9.13
CA GLU A 118 14.10 16.78 8.72
C GLU A 118 13.54 15.52 9.39
N GLU A 119 13.24 15.57 10.68
CA GLU A 119 12.60 14.46 11.40
C GLU A 119 11.20 14.15 10.87
N GLU A 120 10.39 15.17 10.60
CA GLU A 120 9.06 15.01 10.03
C GLU A 120 9.13 14.35 8.65
N LEU A 121 10.02 14.83 7.79
CA LEU A 121 10.25 14.25 6.47
C LEU A 121 10.75 12.80 6.56
N ALA A 122 11.63 12.51 7.52
CA ALA A 122 12.11 11.14 7.76
C ALA A 122 10.97 10.22 8.21
N ARG A 123 10.09 10.69 9.11
CA ARG A 123 8.90 9.93 9.54
C ARG A 123 7.95 9.65 8.37
N GLN A 124 7.66 10.65 7.56
CA GLN A 124 6.80 10.50 6.37
C GLN A 124 7.38 9.48 5.38
N LYS A 125 8.69 9.56 5.10
CA LYS A 125 9.39 8.60 4.22
C LYS A 125 9.38 7.18 4.79
N ALA A 126 9.59 7.03 6.10
CA ALA A 126 9.55 5.71 6.76
C ALA A 126 8.15 5.09 6.70
N GLU A 127 7.11 5.89 6.93
CA GLU A 127 5.72 5.43 6.83
C GLU A 127 5.36 5.02 5.40
N ALA A 128 5.73 5.85 4.41
CA ALA A 128 5.52 5.54 2.99
C ALA A 128 6.26 4.25 2.57
N ALA A 129 7.50 4.06 3.03
CA ALA A 129 8.27 2.85 2.77
C ALA A 129 7.62 1.60 3.41
N ARG A 130 7.09 1.73 4.63
CA ARG A 130 6.37 0.64 5.32
C ARG A 130 5.09 0.25 4.57
N LYS A 131 4.30 1.24 4.13
CA LYS A 131 3.08 1.01 3.34
C LYS A 131 3.41 0.34 2.00
N ALA A 132 4.41 0.83 1.29
CA ALA A 132 4.86 0.24 0.02
C ALA A 132 5.35 -1.21 0.20
N LEU A 133 6.01 -1.54 1.31
CA LEU A 133 6.41 -2.91 1.62
C LEU A 133 5.19 -3.80 1.88
N GLN A 134 4.21 -3.33 2.66
CA GLN A 134 2.98 -4.06 2.94
C GLN A 134 2.19 -4.34 1.66
N GLU A 135 2.00 -3.33 0.81
CA GLU A 135 1.34 -3.49 -0.50
C GLU A 135 2.08 -4.50 -1.38
N LYS A 136 3.41 -4.46 -1.43
CA LYS A 136 4.21 -5.42 -2.19
C LYS A 136 4.08 -6.84 -1.65
N GLU A 137 4.04 -7.02 -0.33
CA GLU A 137 3.81 -8.32 0.29
C GLU A 137 2.41 -8.86 0.03
N GLU A 138 1.38 -8.02 0.10
CA GLU A 138 0.00 -8.37 -0.23
C GLU A 138 -0.13 -8.77 -1.70
N GLN A 139 0.46 -8.01 -2.62
CA GLN A 139 0.51 -8.36 -4.04
C GLN A 139 1.21 -9.70 -4.26
N ARG A 140 2.33 -9.96 -3.57
CA ARG A 140 3.03 -11.25 -3.64
C ARG A 140 2.15 -12.40 -3.15
N ARG A 141 1.48 -12.24 -1.99
CA ARG A 141 0.56 -13.24 -1.43
C ARG A 141 -0.62 -13.49 -2.36
N ALA A 142 -1.20 -12.44 -2.93
CA ALA A 142 -2.30 -12.55 -3.90
C ALA A 142 -1.87 -13.28 -5.17
N ALA A 143 -0.68 -12.97 -5.71
CA ALA A 143 -0.13 -13.65 -6.88
C ALA A 143 0.15 -15.14 -6.60
N GLU A 144 0.69 -15.47 -5.42
CA GLU A 144 0.92 -16.86 -5.01
C GLU A 144 -0.39 -17.63 -4.83
N ALA A 145 -1.39 -17.05 -4.16
CA ALA A 145 -2.71 -17.65 -4.00
C ALA A 145 -3.40 -17.88 -5.36
N ALA A 146 -3.31 -16.93 -6.28
CA ALA A 146 -3.85 -17.08 -7.63
C ALA A 146 -3.16 -18.22 -8.40
N ARG A 147 -1.83 -18.34 -8.28
CA ARG A 147 -1.07 -19.44 -8.90
C ARG A 147 -1.47 -20.80 -8.33
N LEU A 148 -1.61 -20.93 -7.01
CA LEU A 148 -2.05 -22.17 -6.37
C LEU A 148 -3.47 -22.56 -6.78
N ALA A 149 -4.38 -21.59 -6.86
CA ALA A 149 -5.75 -21.82 -7.32
C ALA A 149 -5.79 -22.30 -8.79
N GLN A 150 -4.91 -21.76 -9.65
CA GLN A 150 -4.79 -22.20 -11.03
C GLN A 150 -4.29 -23.65 -11.13
N VAL A 151 -3.25 -24.00 -10.38
CA VAL A 151 -2.71 -25.37 -10.32
C VAL A 151 -3.77 -26.35 -9.82
N GLN A 152 -4.56 -25.98 -8.80
CA GLN A 152 -5.63 -26.84 -8.30
C GLN A 152 -6.71 -27.08 -9.37
N LYS A 153 -7.15 -26.03 -10.07
CA LYS A 153 -8.11 -26.16 -11.18
C LYS A 153 -7.62 -27.11 -12.27
N GLU A 154 -6.35 -27.02 -12.65
CA GLU A 154 -5.74 -27.91 -13.65
C GLU A 154 -5.69 -29.36 -13.15
N ARG A 155 -5.39 -29.58 -11.87
CA ARG A 155 -5.40 -30.91 -11.24
C ARG A 155 -6.80 -31.51 -11.23
N ASP A 156 -7.80 -30.73 -10.83
CA ASP A 156 -9.20 -31.15 -10.76
C ASP A 156 -9.73 -31.49 -12.17
N ALA A 157 -9.42 -30.66 -13.18
CA ALA A 157 -9.79 -30.93 -14.56
C ALA A 157 -9.13 -32.22 -15.11
N HIS A 158 -7.87 -32.48 -14.72
CA HIS A 158 -7.17 -33.70 -15.10
C HIS A 158 -7.73 -34.95 -14.40
N GLU A 159 -8.12 -34.85 -13.13
CA GLU A 159 -8.82 -35.95 -12.42
C GLU A 159 -10.19 -36.25 -13.04
N GLU A 160 -10.97 -35.22 -13.37
CA GLU A 160 -12.27 -35.40 -14.04
C GLU A 160 -12.10 -36.05 -15.42
N GLY A 161 -11.09 -35.61 -16.19
CA GLY A 161 -10.74 -36.23 -17.48
C GLY A 161 -10.36 -37.72 -17.35
N LYS A 162 -9.63 -38.09 -16.28
CA LYS A 162 -9.32 -39.50 -15.97
C LYS A 162 -10.57 -40.32 -15.64
N LYS A 163 -11.54 -39.73 -14.93
CA LYS A 163 -12.79 -40.40 -14.58
C LYS A 163 -13.65 -40.66 -15.83
N ILE A 164 -13.82 -39.64 -16.68
CA ILE A 164 -14.54 -39.77 -17.96
C ILE A 164 -13.92 -40.86 -18.85
N THR A 165 -12.58 -40.89 -18.94
CA THR A 165 -11.89 -41.93 -19.73
C THR A 165 -12.07 -43.34 -19.17
N ALA A 166 -12.11 -43.50 -17.84
CA ALA A 166 -12.41 -44.78 -17.21
C ALA A 166 -13.86 -45.24 -17.48
N GLU A 167 -14.84 -44.34 -17.39
CA GLU A 167 -16.25 -44.62 -17.71
C GLU A 167 -16.45 -45.00 -19.18
N MET A 168 -15.78 -44.30 -20.10
CA MET A 168 -15.81 -44.62 -21.54
C MET A 168 -15.20 -46.00 -21.84
N LEU A 169 -14.11 -46.37 -21.15
CA LEU A 169 -13.48 -47.68 -21.30
C LEU A 169 -14.39 -48.81 -20.79
N ASP A 170 -15.09 -48.59 -19.67
CA ASP A 170 -16.07 -49.53 -19.13
C ASP A 170 -17.26 -49.72 -20.09
N LEU A 171 -17.77 -48.63 -20.67
CA LEU A 171 -18.83 -48.68 -21.67
C LEU A 171 -18.39 -49.45 -22.94
N ALA A 172 -17.17 -49.20 -23.42
CA ALA A 172 -16.62 -49.91 -24.56
C ALA A 172 -16.50 -51.42 -24.30
N LYS A 173 -16.05 -51.83 -23.10
CA LYS A 173 -16.01 -53.24 -22.70
C LYS A 173 -17.41 -53.87 -22.70
N LYS A 174 -18.40 -53.21 -22.11
CA LYS A 174 -19.80 -53.69 -22.10
C LYS A 174 -20.37 -53.88 -23.51
N ILE A 175 -20.03 -52.99 -24.44
CA ILE A 175 -20.45 -53.12 -25.85
C ILE A 175 -19.80 -54.35 -26.49
N VAL A 176 -18.50 -54.57 -26.27
CA VAL A 176 -17.78 -55.75 -26.78
C VAL A 176 -18.39 -57.04 -26.20
N ASP A 177 -18.61 -57.10 -24.89
CA ASP A 177 -19.23 -58.25 -24.23
C ASP A 177 -20.64 -58.53 -24.77
N PHE A 178 -21.44 -57.48 -25.01
CA PHE A 178 -22.78 -57.62 -25.59
C PHE A 178 -22.76 -58.16 -27.03
N ILE A 179 -21.79 -57.72 -27.84
CA ILE A 179 -21.59 -58.23 -29.20
C ILE A 179 -21.17 -59.70 -29.16
N ASP A 180 -20.25 -60.08 -28.26
CA ASP A 180 -19.81 -61.47 -28.11
C ASP A 180 -20.97 -62.38 -27.68
N ILE A 181 -21.81 -61.94 -26.73
CA ILE A 181 -23.02 -62.68 -26.32
C ILE A 181 -23.99 -62.85 -27.50
N LYS A 182 -24.27 -61.77 -28.24
CA LYS A 182 -25.15 -61.82 -29.43
C LYS A 182 -24.57 -62.67 -30.55
N MET A 183 -23.25 -62.71 -30.74
CA MET A 183 -22.56 -63.55 -31.72
C MET A 183 -22.48 -65.03 -31.30
N ILE A 184 -22.64 -65.34 -30.01
CA ILE A 184 -22.78 -66.71 -29.51
C ILE A 184 -24.21 -67.22 -29.72
N ASP A 185 -25.23 -66.37 -29.54
CA ASP A 185 -26.63 -66.69 -29.83
C ASP A 185 -26.94 -66.75 -31.35
N TYR A 186 -26.16 -66.04 -32.17
CA TYR A 186 -26.26 -66.08 -33.63
C TYR A 186 -25.30 -67.15 -34.19
N ASP A 187 -25.82 -68.36 -34.43
CA ASP A 187 -25.10 -69.54 -34.94
C ASP A 187 -23.93 -69.19 -35.88
N ARG A 188 -22.71 -69.47 -35.39
CA ARG A 188 -21.40 -69.23 -36.03
C ARG A 188 -21.31 -69.75 -37.48
N LYS A 189 -22.13 -70.74 -37.85
CA LYS A 189 -22.20 -71.28 -39.22
C LYS A 189 -22.97 -70.41 -40.21
N SER A 190 -23.85 -69.51 -39.74
CA SER A 190 -24.72 -68.72 -40.60
C SER A 190 -24.07 -67.44 -41.16
N PHE A 191 -22.99 -66.95 -40.53
CA PHE A 191 -22.41 -65.63 -40.84
C PHE A 191 -21.18 -65.67 -41.75
N PHE A 192 -20.26 -66.65 -41.60
CA PHE A 192 -19.05 -66.72 -42.43
C PHE A 192 -19.30 -67.08 -43.92
N GLY A 193 -20.56 -67.27 -44.32
CA GLY A 193 -20.95 -67.58 -45.71
C GLY A 193 -21.76 -66.50 -46.43
N LYS A 194 -22.04 -65.34 -45.82
CA LYS A 194 -22.81 -64.27 -46.47
C LYS A 194 -22.12 -62.92 -46.32
N GLU A 195 -21.78 -62.31 -47.45
CA GLU A 195 -21.32 -60.91 -47.51
C GLU A 195 -22.36 -59.97 -46.88
N PRO A 196 -21.93 -58.91 -46.17
CA PRO A 196 -22.82 -57.99 -45.49
C PRO A 196 -23.75 -57.29 -46.50
N ARG A 197 -25.06 -57.34 -46.24
CA ARG A 197 -26.09 -57.00 -47.23
C ARG A 197 -26.51 -55.54 -47.21
N SER A 198 -26.14 -54.76 -46.19
CA SER A 198 -26.44 -53.32 -46.13
C SER A 198 -25.21 -52.44 -45.84
N SER A 199 -25.28 -51.18 -46.23
CA SER A 199 -24.29 -50.13 -45.89
C SER A 199 -24.22 -49.89 -44.38
N PHE A 200 -25.33 -50.10 -43.67
CA PHE A 200 -25.42 -49.98 -42.22
C PHE A 200 -24.57 -51.05 -41.51
N GLU A 201 -24.73 -52.31 -41.90
CA GLU A 201 -23.95 -53.43 -41.35
C GLU A 201 -22.45 -53.24 -41.57
N ARG A 202 -22.05 -52.77 -42.77
CA ARG A 202 -20.65 -52.44 -43.08
C ARG A 202 -20.11 -51.30 -42.22
N ASN A 203 -20.90 -50.26 -41.97
CA ASN A 203 -20.49 -49.11 -41.17
C ASN A 203 -20.36 -49.45 -39.68
N VAL A 204 -21.25 -50.29 -39.15
CA VAL A 204 -21.16 -50.80 -37.78
C VAL A 204 -19.92 -51.70 -37.63
N PHE A 205 -19.67 -52.59 -38.59
CA PHE A 205 -18.48 -53.45 -38.60
C PHE A 205 -17.17 -52.63 -38.67
N PHE A 206 -17.12 -51.61 -39.53
CA PHE A 206 -15.95 -50.73 -39.64
C PHE A 206 -15.74 -49.90 -38.37
N SER A 207 -16.80 -49.38 -37.76
CA SER A 207 -16.71 -48.54 -36.55
C SER A 207 -16.25 -49.36 -35.35
N ILE A 208 -16.72 -50.60 -35.22
CA ILE A 208 -16.30 -51.54 -34.17
C ILE A 208 -14.86 -52.01 -34.42
N ALA A 209 -14.49 -52.33 -35.67
CA ALA A 209 -13.12 -52.71 -36.02
C ALA A 209 -12.11 -51.58 -35.78
N GLU A 210 -12.48 -50.32 -36.03
CA GLU A 210 -11.66 -49.16 -35.71
C GLU A 210 -11.56 -48.91 -34.19
N LEU A 211 -12.64 -49.12 -33.43
CA LEU A 211 -12.59 -49.12 -31.96
C LEU A 211 -11.67 -50.21 -31.39
N ILE A 212 -11.71 -51.40 -31.98
CA ILE A 212 -10.86 -52.54 -31.58
C ILE A 212 -9.39 -52.30 -31.94
N LYS A 213 -9.10 -51.71 -33.12
CA LYS A 213 -7.73 -51.32 -33.49
C LYS A 213 -7.18 -50.20 -32.60
N ALA A 214 -8.00 -49.21 -32.26
CA ALA A 214 -7.63 -48.12 -31.36
C ALA A 214 -7.38 -48.59 -29.92
N SER A 215 -8.00 -49.70 -29.50
CA SER A 215 -7.76 -50.32 -28.18
C SER A 215 -6.60 -51.33 -28.17
N HIS A 216 -6.32 -52.01 -29.28
CA HIS A 216 -5.18 -52.94 -29.40
C HIS A 216 -3.83 -52.24 -29.60
N TYR A 217 -3.80 -51.07 -30.25
CA TYR A 217 -2.65 -50.18 -30.16
C TYR A 217 -2.75 -49.40 -28.86
N LYS A 218 -1.93 -49.72 -27.86
CA LYS A 218 -1.66 -48.86 -26.70
C LYS A 218 -1.12 -47.51 -27.18
N ILE A 219 -1.98 -46.60 -27.63
CA ILE A 219 -1.59 -45.22 -27.94
C ILE A 219 -1.93 -44.41 -26.69
N THR A 220 -0.91 -44.15 -25.88
CA THR A 220 -1.03 -43.15 -24.81
C THR A 220 -1.15 -41.76 -25.44
N ALA A 221 -1.89 -40.87 -24.79
CA ALA A 221 -2.18 -39.51 -25.28
C ALA A 221 -0.91 -38.72 -25.70
N GLU A 222 0.25 -39.05 -25.14
CA GLU A 222 1.56 -38.47 -25.48
C GLU A 222 2.06 -38.84 -26.90
N GLN A 223 1.78 -40.05 -27.38
CA GLN A 223 2.16 -40.47 -28.74
C GLN A 223 1.29 -39.82 -29.82
N LEU A 224 0.07 -39.40 -29.45
CA LEU A 224 -0.90 -38.70 -30.32
C LEU A 224 -0.56 -37.21 -30.51
N ALA A 225 0.35 -36.66 -29.70
CA ALA A 225 0.82 -35.27 -29.77
C ALA A 225 2.13 -35.12 -30.57
N ALA A 226 2.89 -36.21 -30.81
CA ALA A 226 4.29 -36.14 -31.24
C ALA A 226 4.56 -36.23 -32.76
N LYS A 227 3.56 -36.38 -33.63
CA LYS A 227 3.75 -36.38 -35.10
C LYS A 227 2.66 -35.58 -35.83
N PRO A 228 3.00 -34.48 -36.54
CA PRO A 228 2.02 -33.64 -37.24
C PRO A 228 1.46 -34.25 -38.53
N ASP A 229 2.16 -35.20 -39.15
CA ASP A 229 1.90 -35.54 -40.55
C ASP A 229 1.41 -36.98 -40.76
N GLU A 230 0.25 -37.06 -41.41
CA GLU A 230 -0.36 -38.18 -42.16
C GLU A 230 -0.47 -39.54 -41.43
N PRO A 231 -1.65 -40.09 -41.05
CA PRO A 231 -3.03 -39.93 -41.53
C PRO A 231 -4.05 -39.65 -40.39
N LEU A 232 -3.58 -39.22 -39.23
CA LEU A 232 -4.39 -39.04 -38.00
C LEU A 232 -5.23 -37.74 -38.00
N ALA A 233 -4.92 -36.79 -38.87
CA ALA A 233 -5.76 -35.59 -39.07
C ALA A 233 -7.15 -35.96 -39.63
N LEU A 234 -7.23 -36.96 -40.52
CA LEU A 234 -8.50 -37.46 -41.04
C LEU A 234 -9.32 -38.18 -39.95
N TYR A 235 -8.63 -38.83 -39.01
CA TYR A 235 -9.25 -39.46 -37.84
C TYR A 235 -9.76 -38.43 -36.82
N ARG A 236 -9.01 -37.36 -36.53
CA ARG A 236 -9.48 -36.26 -35.66
C ARG A 236 -10.76 -35.62 -36.18
N THR A 237 -10.87 -35.39 -37.48
CA THR A 237 -12.04 -34.74 -38.10
C THR A 237 -13.28 -35.65 -38.17
N LYS A 238 -13.08 -36.96 -38.33
CA LYS A 238 -14.20 -37.94 -38.36
C LYS A 238 -14.67 -38.34 -36.97
N LEU A 239 -13.76 -38.51 -36.01
CA LEU A 239 -14.11 -38.77 -34.60
C LEU A 239 -14.72 -37.54 -33.93
N SER A 240 -14.25 -36.31 -34.23
CA SER A 240 -14.88 -35.10 -33.68
C SER A 240 -16.32 -34.95 -34.13
N HIS A 241 -16.67 -35.33 -35.37
CA HIS A 241 -18.05 -35.25 -35.86
C HIS A 241 -19.01 -36.26 -35.23
N HIS A 242 -18.52 -37.35 -34.64
CA HIS A 242 -19.37 -38.36 -33.96
C HIS A 242 -19.33 -38.24 -32.44
N ILE A 243 -18.25 -37.72 -31.86
CA ILE A 243 -18.12 -37.48 -30.42
C ILE A 243 -18.75 -36.12 -30.02
N ALA A 244 -18.78 -35.12 -30.90
CA ALA A 244 -19.28 -33.78 -30.58
C ALA A 244 -20.80 -33.68 -30.39
N ASN A 245 -21.58 -34.76 -30.60
CA ASN A 245 -23.00 -34.76 -30.28
C ASN A 245 -23.41 -36.06 -29.56
N PRO A 246 -23.17 -36.13 -28.23
CA PRO A 246 -23.48 -37.29 -27.40
C PRO A 246 -24.94 -37.76 -27.52
N TYR A 247 -25.86 -36.83 -27.82
CA TYR A 247 -27.29 -37.14 -27.99
C TYR A 247 -27.59 -37.97 -29.25
N LYS A 248 -26.81 -37.80 -30.32
CA LYS A 248 -27.05 -38.51 -31.59
C LYS A 248 -26.57 -39.96 -31.55
N PHE A 249 -25.52 -40.25 -30.78
CA PHE A 249 -25.03 -41.61 -30.57
C PHE A 249 -25.98 -42.43 -29.68
N HIS A 250 -26.65 -41.76 -28.74
CA HIS A 250 -27.62 -42.38 -27.84
C HIS A 250 -28.96 -42.74 -28.53
N GLU A 251 -29.35 -42.02 -29.59
CA GLU A 251 -30.50 -42.36 -30.45
C GLU A 251 -30.23 -43.54 -31.39
N LEU A 252 -28.98 -43.72 -31.85
CA LEU A 252 -28.57 -44.83 -32.72
C LEU A 252 -28.52 -46.19 -32.00
N LEU A 253 -28.52 -46.19 -30.67
CA LEU A 253 -28.44 -47.39 -29.82
C LEU A 253 -29.79 -47.86 -29.25
N ARG A 254 -30.89 -47.12 -29.48
CA ARG A 254 -32.26 -47.57 -29.18
C ARG A 254 -32.88 -48.28 -30.38
#